data_AF-A0A1X7MR66-F1
#
_entry.id   AF-A0A1X7MR66-F1
#
_cell.length_a   1.000
_cell.length_b   1.000
_cell.length_c   1.000
_cell.angle_alpha   90.00
_cell.angle_beta   90.00
_cell.angle_gamma   90.00
#
_symmetry.space_group_name_H-M   'P 1'
#
loop_
_entity.id
_entity.type
_entity.pdbx_description
1 polymer ?
#
loop_
_entity_poly.entity_id
_entity_poly.type
_entity_poly.pdbx_seq_one_letter_code
_entity_poly.pdbx_strand_id
1 'polypeptide(L)'
;MFTITREYAVLLISHVEDLANGVATLLNEIAADVTIKTAGGTSQGTVGTSFDKINDRLESFEEETILAFYDLGSAKMNLELASEISDKNILVYDTAFVEGAYTAAALLQAKAPLKAIEEQLIPLKIK
;
A
#
# COMPACT_ATOMS: atom_id res chain seq x y z
N MET A 1 16.29 -25.07 -1.04
CA MET A 1 15.35 -24.19 -0.33
C MET A 1 14.79 -23.27 -1.41
N PHE A 2 13.54 -23.46 -1.84
CA PHE A 2 12.93 -22.57 -2.83
C PHE A 2 12.64 -21.26 -2.12
N THR A 3 13.40 -20.21 -2.43
CA THR A 3 13.03 -18.84 -2.05
C THR A 3 11.78 -18.50 -2.84
N ILE A 4 10.63 -18.43 -2.15
CA ILE A 4 9.42 -17.87 -2.75
C ILE A 4 9.72 -16.39 -2.93
N THR A 5 10.02 -15.97 -4.15
CA THR A 5 10.12 -14.54 -4.49
C THR A 5 8.71 -13.96 -4.35
N ARG A 6 8.48 -13.16 -3.31
CA ARG A 6 7.29 -12.31 -3.21
C ARG A 6 7.51 -11.18 -4.21
N GLU A 7 6.69 -11.13 -5.25
CA GLU A 7 6.82 -10.14 -6.33
C GLU A 7 6.13 -8.82 -5.97
N TYR A 8 5.09 -8.92 -5.13
CA TYR A 8 4.18 -7.83 -4.82
C TYR A 8 4.04 -7.61 -3.32
N ALA A 9 4.01 -6.35 -2.90
CA ALA A 9 3.70 -5.94 -1.52
C ALA A 9 2.67 -4.82 -1.50
N VAL A 10 2.14 -4.52 -0.31
CA VAL A 10 1.11 -3.49 -0.10
C VAL A 10 1.65 -2.37 0.80
N LEU A 11 1.49 -1.13 0.36
CA LEU A 11 1.77 0.07 1.15
C LEU A 11 0.47 0.83 1.44
N LEU A 12 0.23 1.14 2.71
CA LEU A 12 -0.95 1.86 3.18
C LEU A 12 -0.54 3.25 3.70
N ILE A 13 -1.06 4.30 3.09
CA ILE A 13 -0.75 5.68 3.43
C ILE A 13 -2.02 6.36 3.97
N SER A 14 -1.93 6.98 5.14
CA SER A 14 -3.05 7.75 5.71
C SER A 14 -2.57 8.98 6.46
N HIS A 15 -3.43 9.98 6.54
CA HIS A 15 -3.22 11.12 7.42
C HIS A 15 -3.21 10.71 8.89
N VAL A 16 -3.90 9.63 9.26
CA VAL A 16 -3.99 9.14 10.63
C VAL A 16 -3.23 7.83 10.74
N GLU A 17 -2.19 7.81 11.58
CA GLU A 17 -1.34 6.63 11.79
C GLU A 17 -2.16 5.41 12.25
N ASP A 18 -3.05 5.60 13.21
CA ASP A 18 -3.94 4.54 13.72
C ASP A 18 -4.89 4.00 12.66
N LEU A 19 -5.29 4.81 11.66
CA LEU A 19 -6.13 4.35 10.57
C LEU A 19 -5.35 3.42 9.65
N ALA A 20 -4.14 3.82 9.21
CA ALA A 20 -3.28 2.96 8.40
C ALA A 20 -2.94 1.64 9.12
N ASN A 21 -2.61 1.71 10.42
CA ASN A 21 -2.29 0.55 11.24
C ASN A 21 -3.52 -0.33 11.51
N GLY A 22 -4.70 0.25 11.68
CA GLY A 22 -5.97 -0.48 11.81
C GLY A 22 -6.31 -1.26 10.53
N VAL A 23 -6.12 -0.64 9.37
CA VAL A 23 -6.27 -1.33 8.07
C VAL A 23 -5.23 -2.45 7.95
N ALA A 24 -3.96 -2.19 8.25
CA ALA A 24 -2.94 -3.25 8.24
C ALA A 24 -3.30 -4.42 9.17
N THR A 25 -3.84 -4.15 10.35
CA THR A 25 -4.30 -5.18 11.30
C THR A 25 -5.38 -6.04 10.65
N LEU A 26 -6.40 -5.43 10.05
CA LEU A 26 -7.46 -6.14 9.33
C LEU A 26 -6.92 -7.00 8.18
N LEU A 27 -6.02 -6.45 7.37
CA LEU A 27 -5.47 -7.15 6.21
C LEU A 27 -4.61 -8.35 6.60
N ASN A 28 -3.85 -8.26 7.71
CA ASN A 28 -3.03 -9.36 8.20
C ASN A 28 -3.85 -10.58 8.68
N GLU A 29 -5.12 -10.40 9.05
CA GLU A 29 -6.01 -11.53 9.39
C GLU A 29 -6.33 -12.41 8.18
N ILE A 30 -6.26 -11.85 6.96
CA ILE A 30 -6.65 -12.55 5.72
C ILE A 30 -5.50 -12.75 4.73
N ALA A 31 -4.38 -12.02 4.87
CA ALA A 31 -3.26 -12.04 3.94
C ALA A 31 -1.90 -12.22 4.65
N ALA A 32 -1.77 -13.29 5.43
CA ALA A 32 -0.57 -13.60 6.22
C ALA A 32 0.73 -13.74 5.39
N ASP A 33 0.62 -14.07 4.10
CA ASP A 33 1.77 -14.22 3.20
C ASP A 33 2.10 -12.94 2.41
N VAL A 34 1.34 -11.85 2.61
CA VAL A 34 1.56 -10.59 1.89
C VAL A 34 2.29 -9.62 2.80
N THR A 35 3.38 -9.05 2.30
CA THR A 35 4.10 -7.99 3.03
C THR A 35 3.27 -6.72 2.99
N ILE A 36 2.76 -6.31 4.16
CA ILE A 36 1.94 -5.10 4.31
C ILE A 36 2.69 -4.13 5.23
N LYS A 37 2.89 -2.89 4.76
CA LYS A 37 3.54 -1.83 5.53
C LYS A 37 2.71 -0.56 5.49
N THR A 38 2.90 0.29 6.51
CA THR A 38 2.11 1.52 6.71
C THR A 38 3.01 2.74 6.76
N ALA A 39 2.56 3.84 6.15
CA ALA A 39 3.15 5.17 6.27
C ALA A 39 2.03 6.15 6.62
N GLY A 40 1.62 6.16 7.89
CA GLY A 40 0.55 7.03 8.38
C GLY A 40 1.06 8.17 9.25
N GLY A 41 0.42 9.34 9.21
CA GLY A 41 0.82 10.49 10.02
C GLY A 41 2.07 11.23 9.51
N THR A 42 2.39 12.34 10.16
CA THR A 42 3.63 13.09 9.92
C THR A 42 4.83 12.42 10.60
N SER A 43 6.04 12.94 10.38
CA SER A 43 7.25 12.52 11.09
C SER A 43 7.19 12.75 12.62
N GLN A 44 6.28 13.60 13.08
CA GLN A 44 6.01 13.85 14.51
C GLN A 44 4.85 12.99 15.05
N GLY A 45 4.29 12.07 14.26
CA GLY A 45 3.15 11.23 14.66
C GLY A 45 1.81 11.97 14.72
N THR A 46 1.72 13.17 14.15
CA THR A 46 0.47 13.95 14.10
C THR A 46 -0.33 13.68 12.83
N VAL A 47 -1.57 14.15 12.78
CA VAL A 47 -2.42 14.04 11.58
C VAL A 47 -1.77 14.76 10.40
N GLY A 48 -1.59 14.06 9.28
CA GLY A 48 -0.90 14.53 8.08
C GLY A 48 -0.15 13.40 7.39
N THR A 49 0.58 13.69 6.32
CA THR A 49 1.47 12.71 5.66
C THR A 49 2.87 13.28 5.53
N SER A 50 3.86 12.39 5.42
CA SER A 50 5.28 12.75 5.32
C SER A 50 5.90 12.01 4.16
N PHE A 51 6.55 12.76 3.27
CA PHE A 51 7.39 12.21 2.21
C PHE A 51 8.45 11.27 2.77
N ASP A 52 9.20 11.70 3.80
CA ASP A 52 10.26 10.89 4.42
C ASP A 52 9.73 9.54 4.93
N LYS A 53 8.61 9.53 5.67
CA LYS A 53 8.01 8.26 6.15
C LYS A 53 7.61 7.33 5.00
N ILE A 54 7.12 7.87 3.89
CA ILE A 54 6.74 7.07 2.72
C ILE A 54 8.00 6.54 2.03
N ASN A 55 9.01 7.38 1.81
CA ASN A 55 10.27 7.00 1.19
C ASN A 55 11.00 5.92 2.00
N ASP A 56 11.17 6.11 3.30
CA ASP A 56 11.79 5.12 4.21
C ASP A 56 11.05 3.78 4.15
N ARG A 57 9.72 3.82 4.00
CA ARG A 57 8.91 2.60 3.92
C ARG A 57 9.12 1.89 2.59
N LEU A 58 9.20 2.63 1.49
CA LEU A 58 9.48 2.09 0.15
C LEU A 58 10.85 1.41 0.10
N GLU A 59 11.88 2.06 0.62
CA GLU A 59 13.24 1.51 0.71
C GLU A 59 13.31 0.22 1.56
N SER A 60 12.42 0.08 2.53
CA SER A 60 12.41 -1.11 3.39
C SER A 60 11.84 -2.37 2.72
N PHE A 61 11.14 -2.27 1.57
CA PHE A 61 10.55 -3.45 0.90
C PHE A 61 11.61 -4.29 0.18
N GLU A 62 11.47 -5.61 0.32
CA GLU A 62 12.25 -6.56 -0.47
C GLU A 62 11.61 -6.79 -1.84
N GLU A 63 10.29 -6.63 -1.93
CA GLU A 63 9.51 -6.78 -3.15
C GLU A 63 9.79 -5.64 -4.14
N GLU A 64 9.73 -5.96 -5.44
CA GLU A 64 10.01 -5.00 -6.51
C GLU A 64 8.80 -4.18 -6.92
N THR A 65 7.58 -4.75 -6.82
CA THR A 65 6.34 -4.03 -7.14
C THR A 65 5.50 -3.78 -5.90
N ILE A 66 5.13 -2.52 -5.67
CA ILE A 66 4.39 -2.08 -4.49
C ILE A 66 3.01 -1.57 -4.93
N LEU A 67 1.95 -2.21 -4.44
CA LEU A 67 0.57 -1.75 -4.61
C LEU A 67 0.28 -0.75 -3.48
N ALA A 68 0.17 0.53 -3.82
CA ALA A 68 0.04 1.61 -2.87
C ALA A 68 -1.40 2.16 -2.82
N PHE A 69 -1.94 2.24 -1.60
CA PHE A 69 -3.28 2.74 -1.31
C PHE A 69 -3.20 3.92 -0.36
N TYR A 70 -4.05 4.92 -0.59
CA TYR A 70 -4.03 6.17 0.18
C TYR A 70 -5.43 6.67 0.51
N ASP A 71 -5.56 7.43 1.60
CA ASP A 71 -6.84 7.97 2.04
C ASP A 71 -7.30 9.19 1.21
N LEU A 72 -6.56 10.30 1.26
CA LEU A 72 -6.95 11.60 0.70
C LEU A 72 -5.86 12.18 -0.22
N GLY A 73 -6.21 13.15 -1.07
CA GLY A 73 -5.35 13.64 -2.16
C GLY A 73 -3.95 14.13 -1.75
N SER A 74 -3.78 14.77 -0.60
CA SER A 74 -2.45 15.17 -0.09
C SER A 74 -1.54 13.98 0.25
N ALA A 75 -2.10 12.82 0.59
CA ALA A 75 -1.33 11.59 0.74
C ALA A 75 -0.78 11.11 -0.61
N LYS A 76 -1.59 11.20 -1.68
CA LYS A 76 -1.17 10.90 -3.04
C LYS A 76 -0.02 11.79 -3.50
N MET A 77 -0.07 13.09 -3.24
CA MET A 77 1.00 14.01 -3.64
C MET A 77 2.36 13.59 -3.06
N ASN A 78 2.44 13.28 -1.77
CA ASN A 78 3.69 12.81 -1.15
C ASN A 78 4.11 11.42 -1.67
N LEU A 79 3.15 10.54 -1.96
CA LEU A 79 3.41 9.23 -2.54
C LEU A 79 3.95 9.32 -3.97
N GLU A 80 3.40 10.20 -4.81
CA GLU A 80 3.88 10.43 -6.18
C GLU A 80 5.32 10.94 -6.17
N LEU A 81 5.63 11.93 -5.33
CA LEU A 81 7.00 12.43 -5.15
C LEU A 81 7.97 11.32 -4.71
N ALA A 82 7.58 10.50 -3.74
CA ALA A 82 8.40 9.37 -3.30
C ALA A 82 8.55 8.31 -4.41
N SER A 83 7.53 8.16 -5.26
CA SER A 83 7.57 7.21 -6.38
C SER A 83 8.50 7.65 -7.51
N GLU A 84 8.67 8.95 -7.72
CA GLU A 84 9.59 9.48 -8.74
C GLU A 84 11.06 9.17 -8.45
N ILE A 85 11.43 8.98 -7.18
CA ILE A 85 12.82 8.75 -6.76
C ILE A 85 13.09 7.31 -6.30
N SER A 86 12.05 6.48 -6.20
CA SER A 86 12.16 5.09 -5.76
C SER A 86 12.68 4.20 -6.88
N ASP A 87 13.52 3.23 -6.55
CA ASP A 87 13.94 2.16 -7.47
C ASP A 87 12.85 1.08 -7.64
N LYS A 88 11.76 1.14 -6.86
CA LYS A 88 10.65 0.18 -6.89
C LYS A 88 9.60 0.57 -7.92
N ASN A 89 8.91 -0.43 -8.47
CA ASN A 89 7.73 -0.21 -9.32
C ASN A 89 6.49 0.04 -8.46
N ILE A 90 6.05 1.29 -8.34
CA ILE A 90 4.93 1.65 -7.46
C ILE A 90 3.66 1.85 -8.28
N LEU A 91 2.65 1.03 -7.96
CA LEU A 91 1.32 1.09 -8.55
C LEU A 91 0.39 1.84 -7.59
N VAL A 92 0.06 3.08 -7.93
CA VAL A 92 -0.81 3.94 -7.12
C VAL A 92 -2.27 3.72 -7.51
N TYR A 93 -3.10 3.30 -6.57
CA TYR A 93 -4.52 3.03 -6.82
C TYR A 93 -5.45 4.14 -6.29
N ASP A 94 -6.22 4.73 -7.21
CA ASP A 94 -7.23 5.76 -6.93
C ASP A 94 -8.55 5.18 -6.39
N THR A 95 -8.46 4.25 -5.44
CA THR A 95 -9.59 3.49 -4.89
C THR A 95 -9.98 3.93 -3.47
N ALA A 96 -11.11 3.39 -2.99
CA ALA A 96 -11.50 3.48 -1.59
C ALA A 96 -10.43 2.82 -0.73
N PHE A 97 -9.96 3.56 0.29
CA PHE A 97 -8.71 3.23 0.98
C PHE A 97 -8.74 1.84 1.62
N VAL A 98 -9.80 1.53 2.38
CA VAL A 98 -9.91 0.27 3.11
C VAL A 98 -10.28 -0.86 2.16
N GLU A 99 -11.33 -0.68 1.38
CA GLU A 99 -11.92 -1.70 0.52
C GLU A 99 -10.98 -2.09 -0.63
N GLY A 100 -10.30 -1.11 -1.22
CA GLY A 100 -9.30 -1.34 -2.27
C GLY A 100 -8.10 -2.12 -1.74
N ALA A 101 -7.54 -1.67 -0.61
CA ALA A 101 -6.41 -2.34 0.01
C ALA A 101 -6.76 -3.77 0.46
N TYR A 102 -7.93 -3.97 1.05
CA TYR A 102 -8.44 -5.29 1.45
C TYR A 102 -8.58 -6.22 0.23
N THR A 103 -9.19 -5.73 -0.84
CA THR A 103 -9.41 -6.50 -2.08
C THR A 103 -8.07 -6.95 -2.69
N ALA A 104 -7.10 -6.03 -2.78
CA ALA A 104 -5.78 -6.36 -3.30
C ALA A 104 -5.03 -7.36 -2.42
N ALA A 105 -5.00 -7.14 -1.09
CA ALA A 105 -4.32 -8.04 -0.17
C ALA A 105 -4.91 -9.46 -0.19
N ALA A 106 -6.24 -9.60 -0.18
CA ALA A 106 -6.92 -10.90 -0.24
C ALA A 106 -6.61 -11.66 -1.54
N LEU A 107 -6.58 -10.95 -2.68
CA LEU A 107 -6.29 -11.56 -3.97
C LEU A 107 -4.80 -11.89 -4.13
N LEU A 108 -3.89 -11.07 -3.59
CA LEU A 108 -2.46 -11.39 -3.50
C LEU A 108 -2.22 -12.64 -2.65
N GLN A 109 -2.89 -12.79 -1.52
CA GLN A 109 -2.85 -14.01 -0.71
C GLN A 109 -3.30 -15.24 -1.49
N ALA A 110 -4.36 -15.09 -2.30
CA ALA A 110 -4.86 -16.13 -3.19
C ALA A 110 -3.96 -16.35 -4.43
N LYS A 111 -2.84 -15.61 -4.55
CA LYS A 111 -1.91 -15.65 -5.68
C LYS A 111 -2.58 -15.35 -7.02
N ALA A 112 -3.60 -14.50 -7.00
CA ALA A 112 -4.24 -14.03 -8.22
C ALA A 112 -3.24 -13.18 -9.04
N PRO A 113 -3.30 -13.25 -10.38
CA PRO A 113 -2.44 -12.42 -11.22
C PRO A 113 -2.84 -10.94 -11.07
N LEU A 114 -1.85 -10.03 -11.17
CA LEU A 114 -2.05 -8.58 -11.02
C LEU A 114 -3.24 -8.05 -11.83
N LYS A 115 -3.39 -8.48 -13.08
CA LYS A 115 -4.51 -8.08 -13.94
C LYS A 115 -5.88 -8.39 -13.32
N ALA A 116 -6.05 -9.56 -12.71
CA ALA A 116 -7.31 -9.92 -12.07
C ALA A 116 -7.56 -9.07 -10.82
N ILE A 117 -6.49 -8.69 -10.09
CA ILE A 117 -6.58 -7.76 -8.97
C ILE A 117 -7.09 -6.40 -9.47
N GLU A 118 -6.46 -5.87 -10.51
CA GLU A 118 -6.80 -4.56 -11.09
C GLU A 118 -8.24 -4.53 -11.61
N GLU A 119 -8.73 -5.62 -12.23
CA GLU A 119 -10.13 -5.75 -12.63
C GLU A 119 -11.10 -5.63 -11.45
N GLN A 120 -10.75 -6.20 -10.28
CA GLN A 120 -11.57 -6.08 -9.06
C GLN A 120 -11.45 -4.71 -8.37
N LEU A 121 -10.39 -3.95 -8.66
CA LEU A 121 -10.23 -2.59 -8.13
C LEU A 121 -11.02 -1.53 -8.92
N ILE A 122 -11.37 -1.79 -10.18
CA ILE A 122 -12.18 -0.89 -11.02
C ILE A 122 -13.46 -0.37 -10.31
N PRO A 123 -14.35 -1.22 -9.76
CA PRO A 123 -15.57 -0.76 -9.11
C PRO A 123 -15.34 0.03 -7.81
N LEU A 124 -14.12 -0.01 -7.26
CA LEU A 124 -13.74 0.67 -6.02
C LEU A 124 -13.07 2.02 -6.27
N LYS A 125 -12.95 2.46 -7.53
CA LYS A 125 -12.39 3.75 -7.88
C LYS A 125 -13.29 4.88 -7.35
N ILE A 126 -12.71 5.79 -6.57
CA ILE A 126 -13.44 6.93 -5.97
C ILE A 126 -12.79 8.28 -6.27
N LYS A 127 -11.64 8.31 -6.95
CA LYS A 127 -10.87 9.52 -7.26
C LYS A 127 -10.54 9.58 -8.75
#